data_AF-A0A433MQG5-F1
#
_entry.id   AF-A0A433MQG5-F1
#
_cell.length_a   1.000
_cell.length_b   1.000
_cell.length_c   1.000
_cell.angle_alpha   90.00
_cell.angle_beta   90.00
_cell.angle_gamma   90.00
#
_symmetry.space_group_name_H-M   'P 1'
#
loop_
_entity.id
_entity.type
_entity.pdbx_description
1 polymer ?
#
loop_
_entity_poly.entity_id
_entity_poly.type
_entity_poly.pdbx_seq_one_letter_code
_entity_poly.pdbx_strand_id
1 'polypeptide(L)'
;MNMSTARIAILLLAAVAGQAALAADYGGYRGKGGMGAYKIEPNVYEYHYDKGFTGPDAAGWDPNLQFAWSRLGAAMTCGIPYDRAGVIAALVGKYQQDALTHGMNGIDFHAAQSKANPKFCTPERVEELKAMIPAFEKGDFPSRF
;
A
#
# COMPACT_ATOMS: atom_id res chain seq x y z
N MET A 1 62.60 0.75 1.77
CA MET A 1 61.86 -0.32 1.07
C MET A 1 60.37 -0.08 1.28
N ASN A 2 59.67 0.33 0.23
CA ASN A 2 58.25 0.69 0.29
C ASN A 2 57.39 -0.57 0.16
N MET A 3 56.57 -0.88 1.16
CA MET A 3 55.48 -1.86 1.04
C MET A 3 54.18 -1.10 0.75
N SER A 4 53.77 -1.13 -0.52
CA SER A 4 52.48 -0.64 -0.97
C SER A 4 51.43 -1.71 -0.72
N THR A 5 50.51 -1.48 0.20
CA THR A 5 49.38 -2.37 0.50
C THR A 5 48.27 -2.11 -0.51
N ALA A 6 48.18 -2.95 -1.55
CA ALA A 6 47.06 -2.95 -2.49
C ALA A 6 45.81 -3.49 -1.78
N ARG A 7 44.77 -2.64 -1.64
CA ARG A 7 43.44 -3.04 -1.19
C ARG A 7 42.66 -3.56 -2.39
N ILE A 8 42.40 -4.86 -2.44
CA ILE A 8 41.48 -5.48 -3.40
C ILE A 8 40.05 -5.23 -2.89
N ALA A 9 39.30 -4.40 -3.62
CA ALA A 9 37.86 -4.23 -3.41
C ALA A 9 37.12 -5.27 -4.26
N ILE A 10 36.42 -6.19 -3.60
CA ILE A 10 35.54 -7.16 -4.25
C ILE A 10 34.16 -6.48 -4.43
N LEU A 11 33.85 -6.08 -5.66
CA LEU A 11 32.50 -5.65 -6.06
C LEU A 11 31.67 -6.91 -6.34
N LEU A 12 30.84 -7.30 -5.37
CA LEU A 12 29.76 -8.28 -5.58
C LEU A 12 28.62 -7.59 -6.35
N LEU A 13 28.55 -7.83 -7.66
CA LEU A 13 27.33 -7.57 -8.43
C LEU A 13 26.27 -8.62 -8.03
N ALA A 14 25.33 -8.23 -7.17
CA ALA A 14 24.12 -9.00 -6.96
C ALA A 14 23.21 -8.84 -8.19
N ALA A 15 23.10 -9.90 -8.99
CA ALA A 15 22.11 -9.99 -10.05
C ALA A 15 20.71 -10.09 -9.41
N VAL A 16 19.92 -9.01 -9.48
CA VAL A 16 18.49 -9.06 -9.17
C VAL A 16 17.82 -9.77 -10.34
N ALA A 17 17.56 -11.06 -10.18
CA ALA A 17 16.70 -11.80 -11.10
C ALA A 17 15.30 -11.15 -11.06
N GLY A 18 14.96 -10.43 -12.12
CA GLY A 18 13.62 -9.89 -12.32
C GLY A 18 12.63 -11.05 -12.43
N GLN A 19 11.94 -11.37 -11.35
CA GLN A 19 10.72 -12.15 -11.40
C GLN A 19 9.72 -11.32 -12.21
N ALA A 20 9.44 -11.76 -13.44
CA ALA A 20 8.31 -11.25 -14.18
C ALA A 20 7.07 -11.49 -13.30
N ALA A 21 6.57 -10.44 -12.67
CA ALA A 21 5.34 -10.50 -11.89
C ALA A 21 4.26 -11.01 -12.84
N LEU A 22 3.76 -12.23 -12.60
CA LEU A 22 2.56 -12.70 -13.28
C LEU A 22 1.50 -11.62 -13.06
N ALA A 23 0.92 -11.11 -14.16
CA ALA A 23 -0.11 -10.10 -14.07
C ALA A 23 -1.26 -10.65 -13.21
N ALA A 24 -1.62 -9.95 -12.14
CA ALA A 24 -2.74 -10.33 -11.30
C ALA A 24 -4.02 -10.44 -12.15
N ASP A 25 -4.75 -11.55 -11.98
CA ASP A 25 -6.03 -11.77 -12.64
C ASP A 25 -7.17 -11.32 -11.73
N TYR A 26 -7.82 -10.22 -12.10
CA TYR A 26 -8.96 -9.65 -11.38
C TYR A 26 -10.30 -10.20 -11.88
N GLY A 27 -10.33 -11.48 -12.29
CA GLY A 27 -11.53 -12.13 -12.79
C GLY A 27 -12.13 -11.43 -14.01
N GLY A 28 -11.29 -10.87 -14.87
CA GLY A 28 -11.73 -10.15 -16.07
C GLY A 28 -12.36 -8.77 -15.82
N TYR A 29 -12.13 -8.09 -14.69
CA TYR A 29 -12.53 -6.70 -14.49
C TYR A 29 -12.12 -5.81 -15.69
N ARG A 30 -13.07 -4.99 -16.17
CA ARG A 30 -12.93 -4.08 -17.35
C ARG A 30 -13.27 -2.61 -17.01
N GLY A 31 -13.22 -2.22 -15.73
CA GLY A 31 -13.55 -0.84 -15.32
C GLY A 31 -15.04 -0.56 -15.10
N LYS A 32 -15.87 -1.58 -14.83
CA LYS A 32 -17.31 -1.42 -14.52
C LYS A 32 -17.58 -1.73 -13.05
N GLY A 33 -18.19 -0.79 -12.34
CA GLY A 33 -18.32 -0.83 -10.89
C GLY A 33 -17.01 -0.36 -10.26
N GLY A 34 -17.02 0.83 -9.66
CA GLY A 34 -15.84 1.49 -9.12
C GLY A 34 -15.94 1.67 -7.61
N MET A 35 -15.00 2.40 -7.02
CA MET A 35 -14.96 2.66 -5.58
C MET A 35 -16.13 3.53 -5.08
N GLY A 36 -16.87 4.16 -5.99
CA GLY A 36 -18.12 4.87 -5.70
C GLY A 36 -19.39 4.00 -5.70
N ALA A 37 -19.28 2.69 -5.93
CA ALA A 37 -20.44 1.79 -5.92
C ALA A 37 -20.94 1.52 -4.50
N TYR A 38 -22.26 1.36 -4.34
CA TYR A 38 -22.86 0.97 -3.04
C TYR A 38 -22.30 -0.36 -2.52
N LYS A 39 -22.05 -1.31 -3.44
CA LYS A 39 -21.34 -2.57 -3.17
C LYS A 39 -20.12 -2.63 -4.08
N ILE A 40 -18.93 -2.70 -3.48
CA ILE A 40 -17.67 -2.88 -4.20
C ILE A 40 -17.40 -4.38 -4.24
N GLU A 41 -17.34 -4.96 -5.43
CA GLU A 41 -16.97 -6.37 -5.58
C GLU A 41 -15.48 -6.56 -5.25
N PRO A 42 -15.07 -7.68 -4.62
CA PRO A 42 -13.70 -7.83 -4.14
C PRO A 42 -12.62 -7.67 -5.23
N ASN A 43 -12.89 -8.18 -6.43
CA ASN A 43 -11.96 -8.07 -7.56
C ASN A 43 -11.78 -6.62 -8.07
N VAL A 44 -12.81 -5.77 -7.91
CA VAL A 44 -12.73 -4.33 -8.20
C VAL A 44 -11.81 -3.66 -7.18
N TYR A 45 -12.01 -3.93 -5.90
CA TYR A 45 -11.17 -3.37 -4.84
C TYR A 45 -9.71 -3.79 -5.00
N GLU A 46 -9.46 -5.07 -5.30
CA GLU A 46 -8.10 -5.59 -5.53
C GLU A 46 -7.41 -4.91 -6.71
N TYR A 47 -8.15 -4.65 -7.80
CA TYR A 47 -7.62 -3.91 -8.93
C TYR A 47 -7.15 -2.52 -8.50
N HIS A 48 -7.99 -1.76 -7.79
CA HIS A 48 -7.62 -0.41 -7.36
C HIS A 48 -6.57 -0.40 -6.26
N TYR A 49 -6.55 -1.42 -5.39
CA TYR A 49 -5.48 -1.60 -4.42
C TYR A 49 -4.12 -1.78 -5.11
N ASP A 50 -4.04 -2.54 -6.19
CA ASP A 50 -2.77 -2.78 -6.88
C ASP A 50 -2.39 -1.66 -7.86
N LYS A 51 -3.39 -1.04 -8.51
CA LYS A 51 -3.20 -0.07 -9.61
C LYS A 51 -3.35 1.39 -9.20
N GLY A 52 -3.99 1.67 -8.07
CA GLY A 52 -4.26 3.01 -7.58
C GLY A 52 -5.75 3.37 -7.58
N PHE A 53 -6.07 4.30 -6.67
CA PHE A 53 -7.38 4.90 -6.49
C PHE A 53 -7.37 6.29 -7.13
N THR A 54 -7.62 6.38 -8.44
CA THR A 54 -7.47 7.63 -9.20
C THR A 54 -8.77 8.02 -9.91
N GLY A 55 -8.87 9.28 -10.33
CA GLY A 55 -10.05 9.79 -11.02
C GLY A 55 -11.33 9.59 -10.20
N PRO A 56 -12.44 9.13 -10.81
CA PRO A 56 -13.68 8.83 -10.09
C PRO A 56 -13.51 7.81 -8.95
N ASP A 57 -12.54 6.90 -9.06
CA ASP A 57 -12.28 5.85 -8.06
C ASP A 57 -11.45 6.33 -6.87
N ALA A 58 -10.96 7.57 -6.91
CA ALA A 58 -10.49 8.25 -5.71
C ALA A 58 -11.66 8.64 -4.78
N ALA A 59 -12.92 8.57 -5.26
CA ALA A 59 -14.13 8.86 -4.50
C ALA A 59 -14.14 10.24 -3.83
N GLY A 60 -13.54 11.23 -4.48
CA GLY A 60 -13.45 12.61 -3.98
C GLY A 60 -12.28 12.88 -3.02
N TRP A 61 -11.47 11.86 -2.72
CA TRP A 61 -10.26 12.00 -1.90
C TRP A 61 -9.01 12.20 -2.75
N ASP A 62 -7.93 12.64 -2.11
CA ASP A 62 -6.60 12.64 -2.72
C ASP A 62 -6.17 11.19 -3.03
N PRO A 63 -5.69 10.87 -4.26
CA PRO A 63 -5.27 9.53 -4.63
C PRO A 63 -4.14 8.94 -3.77
N ASN A 64 -3.20 9.76 -3.30
CA ASN A 64 -2.12 9.34 -2.41
C ASN A 64 -2.62 9.12 -0.98
N LEU A 65 -3.63 9.87 -0.55
CA LEU A 65 -4.33 9.61 0.70
C LEU A 65 -5.07 8.26 0.65
N GLN A 66 -5.82 7.99 -0.43
CA GLN A 66 -6.49 6.70 -0.63
C GLN A 66 -5.49 5.55 -0.67
N PHE A 67 -4.36 5.75 -1.36
CA PHE A 67 -3.27 4.78 -1.34
C PHE A 67 -2.76 4.52 0.08
N ALA A 68 -2.48 5.56 0.87
CA ALA A 68 -2.01 5.42 2.23
C ALA A 68 -3.02 4.66 3.12
N TRP A 69 -4.29 5.06 3.09
CA TRP A 69 -5.38 4.38 3.79
C TRP A 69 -5.51 2.91 3.38
N SER A 70 -5.39 2.61 2.08
CA SER A 70 -5.47 1.24 1.57
C SER A 70 -4.39 0.34 2.16
N ARG A 71 -3.16 0.83 2.28
CA ARG A 71 -2.04 0.05 2.83
C ARG A 71 -2.17 -0.13 4.33
N LEU A 72 -2.61 0.89 5.06
CA LEU A 72 -2.86 0.77 6.50
C LEU A 72 -4.02 -0.17 6.84
N GLY A 73 -5.11 -0.14 6.04
CA GLY A 73 -6.22 -1.07 6.18
C GLY A 73 -5.84 -2.51 5.80
N ALA A 74 -5.03 -2.68 4.75
CA ALA A 74 -4.49 -3.98 4.36
C ALA A 74 -3.53 -4.54 5.41
N ALA A 75 -2.69 -3.71 6.04
CA ALA A 75 -1.83 -4.13 7.16
C ALA A 75 -2.65 -4.71 8.32
N MET A 76 -3.78 -4.09 8.67
CA MET A 76 -4.71 -4.65 9.67
C MET A 76 -5.26 -6.02 9.23
N THR A 77 -5.67 -6.14 7.97
CA THR A 77 -6.26 -7.37 7.42
C THR A 77 -5.23 -8.50 7.38
N CYS A 78 -3.99 -8.19 7.01
CA CYS A 78 -2.91 -9.16 6.84
C CYS A 78 -2.09 -9.40 8.12
N GLY A 79 -2.52 -8.86 9.27
CA GLY A 79 -1.89 -9.09 10.56
C GLY A 79 -0.50 -8.46 10.71
N ILE A 80 -0.24 -7.36 10.01
CA ILE A 80 1.01 -6.60 10.11
C ILE A 80 0.80 -5.51 11.17
N PRO A 81 1.45 -5.62 12.35
CA PRO A 81 1.27 -4.65 13.43
C PRO A 81 1.90 -3.30 13.08
N TYR A 82 1.27 -2.23 13.54
CA TYR A 82 1.80 -0.86 13.46
C TYR A 82 1.16 0.04 14.53
N ASP A 83 1.81 1.15 14.87
CA ASP A 83 1.29 2.17 15.79
C ASP A 83 0.16 2.97 15.14
N ARG A 84 -1.06 2.44 15.19
CA ARG A 84 -2.24 3.08 14.57
C ARG A 84 -2.48 4.51 15.04
N ALA A 85 -2.24 4.81 16.33
CA ALA A 85 -2.44 6.16 16.84
C ALA A 85 -1.42 7.14 16.25
N GLY A 86 -0.14 6.72 16.20
CA GLY A 86 0.94 7.47 15.56
C GLY A 86 0.68 7.74 14.08
N VAL A 87 0.28 6.73 13.30
CA VAL A 87 0.05 6.93 11.86
C VAL A 87 -1.15 7.82 11.59
N ILE A 88 -2.22 7.74 12.39
CA ILE A 88 -3.36 8.66 12.27
C ILE A 88 -2.92 10.10 12.55
N ALA A 89 -2.11 10.33 13.59
CA ALA A 89 -1.57 11.66 13.87
C ALA A 89 -0.71 12.18 12.69
N ALA A 90 0.11 11.32 12.09
CA ALA A 90 0.90 11.67 10.91
C ALA A 90 0.04 12.00 9.68
N LEU A 91 -1.05 11.25 9.46
CA LEU A 91 -2.01 11.52 8.39
C LEU A 91 -2.72 12.85 8.59
N VAL A 92 -3.18 13.16 9.82
CA VAL A 92 -3.79 14.46 10.17
C VAL A 92 -2.81 15.59 9.84
N GLY A 93 -1.54 15.44 10.22
CA GLY A 93 -0.52 16.44 9.94
C GLY A 93 -0.27 16.69 8.44
N LYS A 94 -0.34 15.64 7.61
CA LYS A 94 -0.08 15.75 6.17
C LYS A 94 -1.30 16.19 5.36
N TYR A 95 -2.45 15.57 5.58
CA TYR A 95 -3.62 15.69 4.72
C TYR A 95 -4.74 16.55 5.32
N GLN A 96 -4.58 17.02 6.55
CA GLN A 96 -5.44 18.00 7.22
C GLN A 96 -6.92 17.57 7.37
N GLN A 97 -7.20 16.27 7.27
CA GLN A 97 -8.48 15.71 7.70
C GLN A 97 -8.40 15.36 9.19
N ASP A 98 -9.55 15.23 9.84
CA ASP A 98 -9.58 14.84 11.25
C ASP A 98 -9.25 13.34 11.45
N ALA A 99 -8.99 12.98 12.71
CA ALA A 99 -8.62 11.62 13.08
C ALA A 99 -9.73 10.58 12.82
N LEU A 100 -11.01 10.98 12.90
CA LEU A 100 -12.15 10.08 12.63
C LEU A 100 -12.25 9.79 11.14
N THR A 101 -12.04 10.80 10.29
CA THR A 101 -12.01 10.66 8.84
C THR A 101 -10.87 9.72 8.44
N HIS A 102 -9.67 9.90 8.97
CA HIS A 102 -8.56 8.99 8.67
C HIS A 102 -8.78 7.57 9.21
N GLY A 103 -9.27 7.43 10.45
CA GLY A 103 -9.48 6.14 11.08
C GLY A 103 -10.65 5.37 10.46
N MET A 104 -11.85 5.92 10.52
CA MET A 104 -13.09 5.22 10.16
C MET A 104 -13.35 5.26 8.65
N ASN A 105 -13.35 6.45 8.04
CA ASN A 105 -13.70 6.60 6.63
C ASN A 105 -12.59 6.11 5.69
N GLY A 106 -11.34 6.19 6.14
CA GLY A 106 -10.17 5.73 5.43
C GLY A 106 -9.76 4.30 5.80
N ILE A 107 -8.97 4.17 6.87
CA ILE A 107 -8.28 2.93 7.24
C ILE A 107 -9.26 1.77 7.46
N ASP A 108 -10.31 1.97 8.26
CA ASP A 108 -11.24 0.90 8.62
C ASP A 108 -12.13 0.50 7.43
N PHE A 109 -12.53 1.46 6.58
CA PHE A 109 -13.19 1.18 5.31
C PHE A 109 -12.31 0.27 4.44
N HIS A 110 -11.05 0.65 4.22
CA HIS A 110 -10.13 -0.15 3.41
C HIS A 110 -9.86 -1.53 4.02
N ALA A 111 -9.75 -1.63 5.35
CA ALA A 111 -9.61 -2.91 6.04
C ALA A 111 -10.83 -3.82 5.80
N ALA A 112 -12.04 -3.27 5.85
CA ALA A 112 -13.26 -4.02 5.55
C ALA A 112 -13.27 -4.54 4.11
N GLN A 113 -12.84 -3.73 3.13
CA GLN A 113 -12.78 -4.15 1.74
C GLN A 113 -11.74 -5.24 1.49
N SER A 114 -10.52 -5.11 2.03
CA SER A 114 -9.50 -6.16 1.90
C SER A 114 -9.93 -7.45 2.59
N LYS A 115 -10.61 -7.36 3.74
CA LYS A 115 -11.10 -8.54 4.48
C LYS A 115 -12.21 -9.29 3.76
N ALA A 116 -12.93 -8.63 2.84
CA ALA A 116 -13.99 -9.27 2.06
C ALA A 116 -13.49 -10.37 1.11
N ASN A 117 -12.19 -10.38 0.75
CA ASN A 117 -11.56 -11.52 0.08
C ASN A 117 -10.60 -12.27 1.02
N PRO A 118 -10.86 -13.54 1.37
CA PRO A 118 -9.95 -14.33 2.21
C PRO A 118 -8.58 -14.60 1.56
N LYS A 119 -8.44 -14.41 0.25
CA LYS A 119 -7.18 -14.54 -0.50
C LYS A 119 -6.46 -13.22 -0.74
N PHE A 120 -6.93 -12.11 -0.14
CA PHE A 120 -6.38 -10.79 -0.38
C PHE A 120 -4.90 -10.68 0.00
N CYS A 121 -4.49 -11.30 1.11
CA CYS A 121 -3.13 -11.22 1.66
C CYS A 121 -2.18 -12.20 0.96
N THR A 122 -1.83 -11.91 -0.29
CA THR A 122 -0.81 -12.67 -1.02
C THR A 122 0.59 -12.40 -0.45
N PRO A 123 1.58 -13.30 -0.68
CA PRO A 123 2.95 -13.07 -0.25
C PRO A 123 3.52 -11.72 -0.72
N GLU A 124 3.23 -11.32 -1.96
CA GLU A 124 3.72 -10.06 -2.56
C GLU A 124 3.15 -8.85 -1.82
N ARG A 125 1.85 -8.85 -1.51
CA ARG A 125 1.21 -7.76 -0.76
C ARG A 125 1.72 -7.70 0.67
N VAL A 126 1.94 -8.85 1.32
CA VAL A 126 2.50 -8.89 2.68
C VAL A 126 3.91 -8.31 2.72
N GLU A 127 4.77 -8.66 1.76
CA GLU A 127 6.12 -8.11 1.68
C GLU A 127 6.14 -6.62 1.33
N GLU A 128 5.27 -6.17 0.40
CA GLU A 128 5.08 -4.74 0.13
C GLU A 128 4.70 -3.97 1.40
N LEU A 129 3.72 -4.47 2.16
CA LEU A 129 3.25 -3.82 3.38
C LEU A 129 4.34 -3.77 4.45
N LYS A 130 5.07 -4.87 4.69
CA LYS A 130 6.20 -4.88 5.64
C LYS A 130 7.28 -3.86 5.29
N ALA A 131 7.53 -3.63 4.00
CA ALA A 131 8.49 -2.63 3.55
C ALA A 131 7.97 -1.20 3.73
N MET A 132 6.68 -0.96 3.52
CA MET A 132 6.10 0.39 3.49
C MET A 132 5.66 0.91 4.86
N ILE A 133 5.06 0.07 5.70
CA ILE A 133 4.43 0.48 6.95
C ILE A 133 5.41 1.22 7.90
N PRO A 134 6.68 0.81 8.05
CA PRO A 134 7.64 1.55 8.87
C PRO A 134 7.92 2.98 8.40
N ALA A 135 7.73 3.28 7.11
CA ALA A 135 7.84 4.64 6.58
C ALA A 135 6.60 5.47 6.95
N PHE A 136 5.42 4.86 6.88
CA PHE A 136 4.16 5.51 7.21
C PHE A 136 4.10 5.88 8.70
N GLU A 137 4.61 5.02 9.59
CA GLU A 137 4.74 5.32 11.03
C GLU A 137 5.62 6.55 11.30
N LYS A 138 6.50 6.91 10.36
CA LYS A 138 7.34 8.12 10.42
C LYS A 138 6.71 9.31 9.69
N GLY A 139 5.50 9.16 9.17
CA GLY A 139 4.80 10.16 8.37
C GLY A 139 5.29 10.29 6.94
N ASP A 140 6.13 9.36 6.48
CA ASP A 140 6.58 9.32 5.09
C ASP A 140 5.55 8.59 4.22
N PHE A 141 4.65 9.37 3.63
CA PHE A 141 3.64 8.89 2.70
C PHE A 141 4.06 9.26 1.26
N PRO A 142 4.28 8.27 0.37
CA PRO A 142 4.75 8.51 -0.98
C PRO A 142 3.68 9.20 -1.83
N SER A 143 4.13 10.11 -2.69
CA SER A 143 3.32 10.68 -3.79
C SER A 143 3.51 9.81 -5.03
N ARG A 144 2.70 8.76 -5.15
CA ARG A 144 2.74 7.79 -6.25
C ARG A 144 1.80 8.17 -7.41
N PHE A 145 0.74 8.92 -7.13
CA PHE A 145 -0.37 9.23 -8.04
C PHE A 145 -0.62 10.72 -8.18
#